data_AF-A0A530GJ87-F1
#
_entry.id   AF-A0A530GJ87-F1
#
_cell.length_a   1.000
_cell.length_b   1.000
_cell.length_c   1.000
_cell.angle_alpha   90.00
_cell.angle_beta   90.00
_cell.angle_gamma   90.00
#
_symmetry.space_group_name_H-M   'P 1'
#
loop_
_entity.id
_entity.type
_entity.pdbx_description
1 polymer ?
#
loop_
_entity_poly.entity_id
_entity_poly.type
_entity_poly.pdbx_seq_one_letter_code
_entity_poly.pdbx_strand_id
1 'polypeptide(L)'
;VMVQDDELMVWLKTLYPIWAELDDDAIYVSARVAMAELIHSGCTTSSDHLYILPNNCTLDSTIEAAREIGLRFHAARGAMSRGESQGGLPPDYCVEKEDAILKDAERLIHTYHDASRHSMGRIVLAPCSPFSV
;
A
#
# COMPACT_ATOMS: atom_id res chain seq x y z
N VAL A 1 6.14 -13.22 15.89
CA VAL A 1 6.71 -12.17 16.75
C VAL A 1 5.55 -11.29 17.23
N MET A 2 5.42 -11.00 18.53
CA MET A 2 4.32 -10.20 19.07
C MET A 2 4.90 -8.85 19.54
N VAL A 3 4.51 -7.76 18.89
CA VAL A 3 4.96 -6.39 19.18
C VAL A 3 3.80 -5.41 19.32
N GLN A 4 2.57 -5.91 19.46
CA GLN A 4 1.35 -5.10 19.47
C GLN A 4 1.32 -4.06 20.60
N ASP A 5 1.95 -4.37 21.74
CA ASP A 5 1.99 -3.51 22.92
C ASP A 5 3.28 -2.68 23.03
N ASP A 6 4.16 -2.75 22.02
CA ASP A 6 5.43 -2.01 22.00
C ASP A 6 5.30 -0.60 21.42
N GLU A 7 6.29 0.25 21.67
CA GLU A 7 6.38 1.58 21.07
C GLU A 7 6.50 1.51 19.54
N LEU A 8 5.98 2.52 18.85
CA LEU A 8 5.90 2.58 17.38
C LEU A 8 7.22 2.25 16.67
N MET A 9 8.35 2.75 17.16
CA MET A 9 9.65 2.52 16.53
C MET A 9 10.12 1.07 16.67
N VAL A 10 9.83 0.44 17.81
CA VAL A 10 10.11 -0.99 18.05
C VAL A 10 9.21 -1.85 17.17
N TRP A 11 7.92 -1.51 17.12
CA TRP A 11 6.93 -2.16 16.25
C TRP A 11 7.35 -2.13 14.78
N LEU A 12 7.66 -0.95 14.22
CA LEU A 12 8.08 -0.79 12.83
C LEU A 12 9.34 -1.61 12.51
N LYS A 13 10.40 -1.43 13.30
CA LYS A 13 11.68 -2.15 13.08
C LYS A 13 11.51 -3.67 13.13
N THR A 14 10.61 -4.14 13.99
CA THR A 14 10.35 -5.57 14.13
C THR A 14 9.55 -6.14 12.96
N LEU A 15 8.63 -5.36 12.39
CA LEU A 15 7.76 -5.83 11.31
C LEU A 15 8.33 -5.63 9.90
N TYR A 16 9.23 -4.67 9.67
CA TYR A 16 9.84 -4.47 8.34
C TYR A 16 10.44 -5.75 7.73
N PRO A 17 11.22 -6.58 8.47
CA PRO A 17 11.74 -7.82 7.90
C PRO A 17 10.65 -8.83 7.53
N ILE A 18 9.49 -8.78 8.17
CA ILE A 18 8.35 -9.65 7.85
C ILE A 18 7.63 -9.13 6.61
N TRP A 19 7.39 -7.82 6.55
CA TRP A 19 6.73 -7.19 5.40
C TRP A 19 7.56 -7.22 4.13
N ALA A 20 8.90 -7.26 4.25
CA ALA A 20 9.80 -7.42 3.11
C ALA A 20 9.66 -8.77 2.38
N GLU A 21 8.98 -9.74 2.99
CA GLU A 21 8.72 -11.06 2.40
C GLU A 21 7.33 -11.14 1.73
N LEU A 22 6.55 -10.06 1.73
CA LEU A 22 5.25 -10.03 1.04
C LEU A 22 5.43 -10.17 -0.47
N ASP A 23 4.54 -10.92 -1.10
CA ASP A 23 4.40 -11.04 -2.55
C ASP A 23 2.99 -10.62 -2.99
N ASP A 24 2.76 -10.59 -4.31
CA ASP A 24 1.51 -10.10 -4.90
C ASP A 24 0.30 -10.94 -4.46
N ASP A 25 0.48 -12.26 -4.30
CA ASP A 25 -0.56 -13.17 -3.80
C ASP A 25 -0.96 -12.83 -2.37
N ALA A 26 0.02 -12.58 -1.49
CA ALA A 26 -0.23 -12.15 -0.11
C ALA A 26 -0.94 -10.79 -0.06
N ILE A 27 -0.56 -9.84 -0.91
CA ILE A 27 -1.23 -8.54 -1.03
C ILE A 27 -2.69 -8.73 -1.47
N TYR A 28 -2.95 -9.50 -2.53
CA TYR A 28 -4.31 -9.77 -3.01
C TYR A 28 -5.18 -10.42 -1.94
N VAL A 29 -4.70 -11.48 -1.29
CA VAL A 29 -5.46 -12.23 -0.27
C VAL A 29 -5.75 -11.34 0.94
N SER A 30 -4.75 -10.62 1.44
CA SER A 30 -4.92 -9.73 2.60
C SER A 30 -5.90 -8.59 2.32
N ALA A 31 -5.82 -7.98 1.13
CA ALA A 31 -6.77 -6.98 0.67
C ALA A 31 -8.20 -7.53 0.68
N ARG A 32 -8.44 -8.72 0.13
CA ARG A 32 -9.76 -9.35 0.12
C ARG A 32 -10.32 -9.60 1.51
N VAL A 33 -9.49 -10.08 2.44
CA VAL A 33 -9.90 -10.31 3.83
C VAL A 33 -10.30 -8.99 4.49
N ALA A 34 -9.45 -7.97 4.42
CA ALA A 34 -9.72 -6.66 5.01
C ALA A 34 -10.99 -6.02 4.42
N MET A 35 -11.17 -6.09 3.10
CA MET A 35 -12.35 -5.56 2.43
C MET A 35 -13.62 -6.34 2.78
N ALA A 36 -13.54 -7.66 2.91
CA ALA A 36 -14.67 -8.48 3.35
C ALA A 36 -15.14 -8.08 4.75
N GLU A 37 -14.22 -7.86 5.69
CA GLU A 37 -14.55 -7.41 7.05
C GLU A 37 -15.16 -5.99 7.05
N LEU A 38 -14.62 -5.09 6.23
CA LEU A 38 -15.18 -3.75 6.04
C LEU A 38 -16.61 -3.80 5.49
N ILE A 39 -16.85 -4.60 4.44
CA ILE A 39 -18.19 -4.78 3.87
C ILE A 39 -19.14 -5.37 4.90
N HIS A 40 -18.69 -6.40 5.63
CA HIS A 40 -19.49 -7.07 6.65
C HIS A 40 -19.94 -6.11 7.77
N SER A 41 -19.13 -5.08 8.05
CA SER A 41 -19.41 -4.03 9.03
C SER A 41 -20.11 -2.80 8.44
N GLY A 42 -20.55 -2.84 7.17
CA GLY A 42 -21.33 -1.77 6.53
C GLY A 42 -20.50 -0.67 5.86
N CYS A 43 -19.17 -0.81 5.80
CA CYS A 43 -18.33 0.08 5.01
C CYS A 43 -18.58 -0.15 3.52
N THR A 44 -18.91 0.92 2.79
CA THR A 44 -19.20 0.88 1.35
C THR A 44 -18.14 1.58 0.51
N THR A 45 -17.21 2.30 1.14
CA THR A 45 -16.08 2.95 0.48
C THR A 45 -14.90 2.98 1.43
N SER A 46 -13.74 2.50 0.97
CA SER A 46 -12.50 2.57 1.74
C SER A 46 -11.35 3.12 0.90
N SER A 47 -10.30 3.54 1.58
CA SER A 47 -8.98 3.79 1.01
C SER A 47 -7.98 2.84 1.63
N ASP A 48 -6.97 2.42 0.87
CA ASP A 48 -5.83 1.68 1.40
C ASP A 48 -4.54 2.41 1.08
N HIS A 49 -3.59 2.35 2.01
CA HIS A 49 -2.30 3.00 1.92
C HIS A 49 -1.17 1.96 1.97
N LEU A 50 -0.98 1.28 0.84
CA LEU A 50 0.09 0.31 0.66
C LEU A 50 1.39 1.05 0.29
N TYR A 51 2.31 1.18 1.25
CA TYR A 51 3.57 1.93 1.10
C TYR A 51 4.84 1.07 1.10
N ILE A 52 4.70 -0.25 1.13
CA ILE A 52 5.79 -1.23 1.00
C ILE A 52 5.40 -2.19 -0.12
N LEU A 53 6.21 -2.25 -1.18
CA LEU A 53 5.98 -3.06 -2.38
C LEU A 53 7.23 -3.91 -2.70
N PRO A 54 7.52 -4.96 -1.89
CA PRO A 54 8.68 -5.82 -2.10
C PRO A 54 8.37 -6.90 -3.14
N ASN A 55 9.36 -7.69 -3.56
CA ASN A 55 9.17 -8.92 -4.36
C ASN A 55 8.29 -8.80 -5.62
N ASN A 56 8.30 -7.63 -6.27
CA ASN A 56 7.46 -7.27 -7.41
C ASN A 56 5.96 -7.14 -7.10
N CYS A 57 5.59 -6.94 -5.83
CA CYS A 57 4.24 -6.53 -5.46
C CYS A 57 3.82 -5.28 -6.22
N THR A 58 2.54 -5.22 -6.56
CA THR A 58 1.92 -4.12 -7.26
C THR A 58 0.64 -3.69 -6.55
N LEU A 59 0.25 -2.42 -6.75
CA LEU A 59 -1.04 -1.94 -6.27
C LEU A 59 -2.22 -2.56 -7.05
N ASP A 60 -1.93 -3.11 -8.25
CA ASP A 60 -2.87 -3.74 -9.16
C ASP A 60 -3.63 -4.89 -8.46
N SER A 61 -2.93 -5.71 -7.67
CA SER A 61 -3.49 -6.80 -6.85
C SER A 61 -4.58 -6.33 -5.88
N THR A 62 -4.33 -5.23 -5.16
CA THR A 62 -5.32 -4.64 -4.24
C THR A 62 -6.50 -4.03 -5.01
N ILE A 63 -6.25 -3.42 -6.17
CA ILE A 63 -7.30 -2.85 -7.03
C ILE A 63 -8.19 -3.95 -7.60
N GLU A 64 -7.61 -5.08 -8.04
CA GLU A 64 -8.34 -6.24 -8.53
C GLU A 64 -9.22 -6.84 -7.43
N ALA A 65 -8.66 -7.06 -6.24
CA ALA A 65 -9.41 -7.51 -5.07
C ALA A 65 -10.65 -6.62 -4.78
N ALA A 66 -10.47 -5.29 -4.82
CA ALA A 66 -11.56 -4.34 -4.59
C ALA A 66 -12.66 -4.42 -5.67
N ARG A 67 -12.26 -4.58 -6.94
CA ARG A 67 -13.20 -4.70 -8.06
C ARG A 67 -14.00 -5.99 -7.99
N GLU A 68 -13.36 -7.10 -7.66
CA GLU A 68 -14.01 -8.41 -7.56
C GLU A 68 -14.98 -8.48 -6.38
N ILE A 69 -14.60 -7.93 -5.23
CA ILE A 69 -15.45 -7.96 -4.03
C ILE A 69 -16.55 -6.88 -4.04
N GLY A 70 -16.41 -5.86 -4.90
CA GLY A 70 -17.42 -4.83 -5.10
C GLY A 70 -17.35 -3.65 -4.11
N LEU A 71 -16.19 -3.39 -3.50
CA LEU A 71 -16.00 -2.23 -2.62
C LEU A 71 -15.58 -1.00 -3.45
N ARG A 72 -16.20 0.17 -3.20
CA ARG A 72 -15.71 1.43 -3.79
C ARG A 72 -14.35 1.77 -3.17
N PHE A 73 -13.35 2.04 -3.99
CA PHE A 73 -11.97 2.02 -3.53
C PHE A 73 -11.13 3.22 -3.97
N HIS A 74 -10.41 3.80 -3.02
CA HIS A 74 -9.34 4.75 -3.28
C HIS A 74 -7.99 4.06 -3.03
N ALA A 75 -7.33 3.61 -4.09
CA ALA A 75 -6.03 2.97 -4.00
C ALA A 75 -4.95 4.05 -3.87
N ALA A 76 -4.35 4.18 -2.68
CA ALA A 76 -3.28 5.15 -2.46
C ALA A 76 -1.94 4.49 -2.78
N ARG A 77 -1.28 4.98 -3.83
CA ARG A 77 0.10 4.62 -4.16
C ARG A 77 1.00 5.17 -3.06
N GLY A 78 1.26 4.32 -2.07
CA GLY A 78 2.14 4.60 -0.96
C GLY A 78 3.60 4.49 -1.36
N ALA A 79 4.50 5.18 -0.68
CA ALA A 79 5.93 5.11 -0.99
C ALA A 79 6.83 5.41 0.22
N MET A 80 8.01 4.80 0.22
CA MET A 80 9.18 5.25 0.98
C MET A 80 10.38 5.23 0.04
N SER A 81 11.16 6.31 0.01
CA SER A 81 12.38 6.42 -0.82
C SER A 81 13.64 6.60 -0.01
N ARG A 82 13.54 6.96 1.27
CA ARG A 82 14.71 7.20 2.14
C ARG A 82 14.95 6.03 3.10
N GLY A 83 15.91 5.18 2.77
CA GLY A 83 16.34 4.04 3.60
C GLY A 83 17.40 4.40 4.65
N GLU A 84 17.78 3.45 5.50
CA GLU A 84 18.81 3.60 6.55
C GLU A 84 20.13 4.17 6.04
N SER A 85 20.60 3.76 4.86
CA SER A 85 21.83 4.28 4.24
C SER A 85 21.79 5.78 3.95
N GLN A 86 20.60 6.37 3.89
CA GLN A 86 20.34 7.78 3.64
C GLN A 86 19.74 8.50 4.87
N GLY A 87 19.86 7.91 6.06
CA GLY A 87 19.32 8.48 7.30
C GLY A 87 17.80 8.35 7.43
N GLY A 88 17.21 7.39 6.71
CA GLY A 88 15.84 6.95 6.90
C GLY A 88 15.69 5.96 8.06
N LEU A 89 14.44 5.76 8.48
CA LEU A 89 14.06 4.68 9.40
C LEU A 89 13.91 3.30 8.72
N PRO A 90 13.30 3.17 7.52
CA PRO A 90 13.06 1.85 6.93
C PRO A 90 14.36 1.23 6.41
N PRO A 91 14.50 -0.10 6.45
CA PRO A 91 15.62 -0.79 5.81
C PRO A 91 15.71 -0.46 4.32
N ASP A 92 16.94 -0.43 3.78
CA ASP A 92 17.15 -0.08 2.37
C ASP A 92 16.44 -1.02 1.38
N TYR A 93 16.14 -2.26 1.79
CA TYR A 93 15.39 -3.23 0.97
C TYR A 93 13.87 -3.03 1.01
N CYS A 94 13.37 -2.13 1.88
CA CYS A 94 11.94 -1.77 1.96
C CYS A 94 11.61 -0.47 1.23
N VAL A 95 12.60 0.19 0.61
CA VAL A 95 12.41 1.48 -0.09
C VAL A 95 12.57 1.34 -1.59
N GLU A 96 11.95 2.26 -2.31
CA GLU A 96 12.01 2.33 -3.77
C GLU A 96 12.75 3.59 -4.24
N LYS A 97 13.25 3.58 -5.46
CA LYS A 97 13.81 4.81 -6.07
C LYS A 97 12.67 5.76 -6.44
N GLU A 98 12.84 7.05 -6.16
CA GLU A 98 11.86 8.11 -6.48
C GLU A 98 11.39 8.07 -7.95
N ASP A 99 12.31 7.91 -8.90
CA ASP A 99 11.96 7.80 -10.32
C ASP A 99 11.05 6.60 -10.64
N ALA A 100 11.23 5.48 -9.92
CA ALA A 100 10.38 4.31 -10.08
C ALA A 100 8.99 4.56 -9.46
N ILE A 101 8.97 5.21 -8.29
CA ILE A 101 7.73 5.62 -7.59
C ILE A 101 6.87 6.48 -8.51
N LEU A 102 7.46 7.51 -9.11
CA LEU A 102 6.74 8.45 -9.97
C LEU A 102 6.25 7.80 -11.27
N LYS A 103 7.07 6.94 -11.90
CA LYS A 103 6.68 6.20 -13.11
C LYS A 103 5.52 5.25 -12.84
N ASP A 104 5.55 4.54 -11.72
CA ASP A 104 4.48 3.64 -11.34
C ASP A 104 3.19 4.38 -10.98
N ALA A 105 3.30 5.50 -10.25
CA ALA A 105 2.19 6.39 -9.96
C ALA A 105 1.50 6.88 -11.25
N GLU A 106 2.28 7.33 -12.24
CA GLU A 106 1.76 7.74 -13.56
C GLU A 106 1.06 6.58 -14.28
N ARG A 107 1.68 5.39 -14.31
CA ARG A 107 1.09 4.16 -14.88
C ARG A 107 -0.27 3.85 -14.24
N LEU A 108 -0.34 3.86 -12.92
CA LEU A 108 -1.56 3.56 -12.17
C LEU A 108 -2.66 4.58 -12.46
N ILE A 109 -2.33 5.88 -12.49
CA ILE A 109 -3.30 6.93 -12.83
C ILE A 109 -3.85 6.68 -14.24
N HIS A 110 -3.00 6.45 -15.24
CA HIS A 110 -3.45 6.22 -16.61
C HIS A 110 -4.27 4.93 -16.77
N THR A 111 -3.99 3.90 -15.97
CA THR A 111 -4.63 2.59 -16.10
C THR A 111 -5.96 2.51 -15.33
N TYR A 112 -6.04 3.10 -14.14
CA TYR A 112 -7.11 2.80 -13.18
C TYR A 112 -7.88 4.03 -12.68
N HIS A 113 -7.36 5.25 -12.80
CA HIS A 113 -8.04 6.40 -12.23
C HIS A 113 -9.30 6.77 -13.02
N ASP A 114 -10.47 6.68 -12.38
CA ASP A 114 -11.73 7.19 -12.95
C ASP A 114 -12.22 8.41 -12.15
N ALA A 115 -12.12 9.59 -12.77
CA ALA A 115 -12.55 10.86 -12.19
C ALA A 115 -14.06 11.10 -12.28
N SER A 116 -14.81 10.24 -12.99
CA SER A 116 -16.24 10.42 -13.22
C SER A 116 -17.07 10.38 -11.94
N ARG A 117 -18.28 10.95 -12.01
CA ARG A 117 -19.24 10.87 -10.89
C ARG A 117 -19.64 9.42 -10.69
N HIS A 118 -19.63 8.96 -9.44
CA HIS A 118 -19.94 7.58 -9.04
C HIS A 118 -18.90 6.52 -9.41
N SER A 119 -17.69 6.93 -9.84
CA SER A 119 -16.56 6.03 -10.04
C SER A 119 -16.34 5.10 -8.86
N MET A 120 -16.18 3.80 -9.15
CA MET A 120 -15.88 2.77 -8.15
C MET A 120 -14.40 2.73 -7.76
N GLY A 121 -13.52 3.43 -8.47
CA GLY A 121 -12.06 3.32 -8.31
C GLY A 121 -11.34 4.63 -8.61
N ARG A 122 -10.47 5.07 -7.70
CA ARG A 122 -9.61 6.24 -7.90
C ARG A 122 -8.22 5.98 -7.34
N ILE A 123 -7.22 6.53 -8.03
CA ILE A 123 -5.83 6.54 -7.59
C ILE A 123 -5.54 7.80 -6.77
N VAL A 124 -4.81 7.65 -5.67
CA VAL A 124 -4.31 8.72 -4.79
C VAL A 124 -2.79 8.60 -4.69
N LEU A 125 -2.05 9.72 -4.70
CA LEU A 125 -0.62 9.74 -4.39
C LEU A 125 -0.41 9.97 -2.90
N ALA A 126 0.28 9.06 -2.23
CA ALA A 126 0.39 9.09 -0.76
C ALA A 126 1.81 8.72 -0.29
N PRO A 127 2.82 9.58 -0.41
CA PRO A 127 4.10 9.30 0.25
C PRO A 127 3.89 9.04 1.75
N CYS A 128 4.56 8.02 2.31
CA CYS A 128 4.30 7.52 3.67
C CYS A 128 4.40 8.62 4.73
N SER A 129 5.43 9.47 4.65
CA SER A 129 5.59 10.65 5.50
C SER A 129 6.63 11.59 4.89
N PRO A 130 6.66 12.90 5.23
CA PRO A 130 7.68 13.83 4.73
C PRO A 130 9.11 13.53 5.21
N PHE A 131 9.28 12.53 6.09
CA PHE A 131 10.60 12.12 6.60
C PHE A 131 11.05 10.76 6.05
N SER A 132 10.17 10.06 5.32
CA SER A 132 10.43 8.75 4.72
C SER A 132 10.53 8.80 3.19
N VAL A 133 10.27 9.98 2.61
CA VAL A 133 10.46 10.28 1.18
C VAL A 133 11.45 11.41 0.98
#